data_AF-A0A3N9VUC6-F1
#
_entry.id   AF-A0A3N9VUC6-F1
#
_cell.length_a   1.000
_cell.length_b   1.000
_cell.length_c   1.000
_cell.angle_alpha   90.00
_cell.angle_beta   90.00
_cell.angle_gamma   90.00
#
_symmetry.space_group_name_H-M   'P 1'
#
loop_
_entity.id
_entity.type
_entity.pdbx_description
1 polymer ?
#
loop_
_entity_poly.entity_id
_entity_poly.type
_entity_poly.pdbx_seq_one_letter_code
_entity_poly.pdbx_strand_id
1 'polypeptide(L)'
;MWLYILKRLGLMVPMLLGITLISFMVIHLAPGTPTDMQTTMNPKASLEAQQRLRELYGLDKPLRVQYTDWLSRLVHLDFGRSFSPDRRP
;
A
#
# COMPACT_ATOMS: atom_id res chain seq x y z
N MET A 1 -30.39 -10.22 19.88
CA MET A 1 -29.69 -8.97 19.52
C MET A 1 -28.19 -9.20 19.29
N TRP A 2 -27.42 -9.66 20.28
CA TRP A 2 -25.96 -9.86 20.17
C TRP A 2 -25.52 -10.82 19.05
N LEU A 3 -26.17 -11.99 18.91
CA LEU A 3 -25.91 -12.94 17.82
C LEU A 3 -26.10 -12.33 16.42
N TYR A 4 -27.07 -11.44 16.26
CA TYR A 4 -27.31 -10.73 15.01
C TYR A 4 -26.18 -9.73 14.71
N ILE A 5 -25.71 -9.01 15.73
CA ILE A 5 -24.57 -8.07 15.62
C ILE A 5 -23.29 -8.84 15.26
N LEU A 6 -23.00 -9.96 15.92
CA LEU A 6 -21.83 -10.81 15.61
C LEU A 6 -21.91 -11.38 14.20
N LYS A 7 -23.08 -11.87 13.77
CA LYS A 7 -23.28 -12.35 12.39
C LYS A 7 -23.03 -11.24 11.37
N ARG A 8 -23.51 -10.02 11.65
CA ARG A 8 -23.32 -8.87 10.77
C ARG A 8 -21.86 -8.44 10.70
N LEU A 9 -21.16 -8.36 11.84
CA LEU A 9 -19.71 -8.09 11.90
C LEU A 9 -18.90 -9.16 11.17
N GLY A 10 -19.25 -10.44 11.35
CA GLY A 10 -18.61 -11.55 10.65
C GLY A 10 -18.77 -11.47 9.12
N LEU A 11 -19.92 -11.01 8.63
CA LEU A 11 -20.16 -10.77 7.20
C LEU A 11 -19.44 -9.52 6.66
N MET A 12 -19.14 -8.53 7.52
CA MET A 12 -18.38 -7.34 7.12
C MET A 12 -16.91 -7.65 6.85
N VAL A 13 -16.30 -8.58 7.60
CA VAL A 13 -14.88 -8.95 7.41
C VAL A 13 -14.57 -9.38 5.96
N PRO A 14 -15.24 -10.37 5.35
CA PRO A 14 -14.96 -10.76 3.97
C PRO A 14 -15.28 -9.65 2.96
N MET A 15 -16.29 -8.82 3.23
CA MET A 15 -16.61 -7.67 2.38
C MET A 15 -15.46 -6.65 2.38
N LEU A 16 -14.93 -6.30 3.56
CA LEU A 16 -13.80 -5.39 3.70
C LEU A 16 -12.52 -5.98 3.11
N LEU A 17 -12.28 -7.27 3.28
CA LEU A 17 -11.17 -7.96 2.62
C LEU A 17 -11.29 -7.90 1.09
N GLY A 18 -12.50 -8.10 0.55
CA GLY A 18 -12.75 -7.96 -0.88
C GLY A 18 -12.46 -6.55 -1.40
N ILE A 19 -12.96 -5.52 -0.71
CA ILE A 19 -12.72 -4.11 -1.09
C ILE A 19 -11.23 -3.79 -1.04
N THR A 20 -10.55 -4.13 0.07
CA THR A 20 -9.12 -3.85 0.25
C THR A 20 -8.25 -4.59 -0.77
N LEU A 21 -8.60 -5.83 -1.14
CA LEU A 21 -7.91 -6.58 -2.18
C LEU A 21 -8.07 -5.91 -3.55
N ILE A 22 -9.28 -5.49 -3.91
CA ILE A 22 -9.54 -4.77 -5.16
C ILE A 22 -8.75 -3.46 -5.18
N SER A 23 -8.81 -2.66 -4.09
CA SER A 23 -8.05 -1.42 -3.98
C SER A 23 -6.55 -1.64 -4.14
N PHE A 24 -6.00 -2.69 -3.50
CA PHE A 24 -4.60 -3.05 -3.63
C PHE A 24 -4.23 -3.40 -5.08
N MET A 25 -5.06 -4.19 -5.77
CA MET A 25 -4.84 -4.53 -7.17
C MET A 25 -4.89 -3.30 -8.08
N VAL A 26 -5.86 -2.41 -7.90
CA VAL A 26 -5.97 -1.17 -8.68
C VAL A 26 -4.72 -0.31 -8.53
N ILE A 27 -4.16 -0.21 -7.32
CA ILE A 27 -2.91 0.52 -7.08
C ILE A 27 -1.71 -0.16 -7.78
N HIS A 28 -1.65 -1.50 -7.79
CA HIS A 28 -0.57 -2.23 -8.47
C HIS A 28 -0.68 -2.23 -9.99
N LEU A 29 -1.89 -2.07 -10.53
CA LEU A 29 -2.15 -1.92 -11.96
C LEU A 29 -1.93 -0.48 -12.45
N ALA A 30 -1.84 0.49 -11.54
CA ALA A 30 -1.62 1.88 -11.92
C ALA A 30 -0.26 2.01 -12.63
N PRO A 31 -0.20 2.66 -13.81
CA PRO A 31 1.05 2.89 -14.50
C PRO A 31 1.89 3.92 -13.74
N GLY A 32 3.11 3.53 -13.37
CA GLY A 32 4.07 4.34 -12.61
C GLY A 32 4.40 3.72 -11.26
N THR A 33 5.68 3.74 -10.88
CA THR A 33 6.09 3.33 -9.55
C THR A 33 6.07 4.54 -8.60
N PRO A 34 5.70 4.39 -7.32
CA PRO A 34 5.75 5.50 -6.35
C PRO A 34 7.16 6.11 -6.23
N THR A 35 8.16 5.34 -6.63
CA THR A 35 9.56 5.74 -6.76
C THR A 35 9.85 6.66 -7.94
N ASP A 36 9.06 6.67 -9.00
CA ASP A 36 9.35 7.46 -10.21
C ASP A 36 9.30 8.97 -9.96
N MET A 37 8.43 9.43 -9.04
CA MET A 37 8.33 10.85 -8.68
C MET A 37 9.60 11.42 -8.03
N GLN A 38 10.42 10.59 -7.38
CA GLN A 38 11.66 11.04 -6.73
C GLN A 38 12.87 11.04 -7.68
N THR A 39 12.72 10.55 -8.91
CA THR A 39 13.84 10.15 -9.77
C THR A 39 14.13 11.10 -10.93
N THR A 40 13.29 12.11 -11.11
CA THR A 40 13.31 13.03 -12.25
C THR A 40 14.55 13.93 -12.31
N MET A 41 15.38 14.00 -11.25
CA MET A 41 16.53 14.91 -11.19
C MET A 41 17.88 14.28 -11.60
N ASN A 42 18.08 12.96 -11.51
CA ASN A 42 19.32 12.31 -11.94
C ASN A 42 19.13 10.81 -12.26
N PRO A 43 19.14 10.39 -13.55
CA PRO A 43 18.78 9.04 -13.98
C PRO A 43 19.73 7.91 -13.55
N LYS A 44 20.96 8.18 -13.09
CA LYS A 44 21.87 7.15 -12.55
C LYS A 44 21.75 6.99 -11.03
N ALA A 45 21.72 8.12 -10.31
CA ALA A 45 21.47 8.11 -8.86
C ALA A 45 20.05 7.63 -8.54
N SER A 46 19.11 7.85 -9.46
CA SER A 46 17.75 7.36 -9.35
C SER A 46 17.66 5.85 -9.34
N LEU A 47 18.42 5.10 -10.14
CA LEU A 47 18.31 3.64 -10.19
C LEU A 47 18.67 2.99 -8.85
N GLU A 48 19.78 3.42 -8.24
CA GLU A 48 20.14 2.98 -6.89
C GLU A 48 19.11 3.43 -5.84
N ALA A 49 18.61 4.66 -5.95
CA ALA A 49 17.58 5.17 -5.05
C ALA A 49 16.27 4.38 -5.20
N GLN A 50 15.86 4.03 -6.43
CA GLN A 50 14.68 3.21 -6.72
C GLN A 50 14.84 1.82 -6.11
N GLN A 51 16.01 1.18 -6.26
CA GLN A 51 16.27 -0.14 -5.66
C GLN A 51 16.24 -0.09 -4.13
N ARG A 52 16.91 0.89 -3.49
CA ARG A 52 16.83 1.05 -2.03
C ARG A 52 15.40 1.30 -1.56
N LEU A 53 14.62 2.09 -2.31
CA LEU A 53 13.21 2.33 -1.98
C LEU A 53 12.36 1.08 -2.19
N ARG A 54 12.60 0.29 -3.23
CA ARG A 54 11.93 -1.01 -3.42
C ARG A 54 12.19 -1.96 -2.26
N GLU A 55 13.43 -2.01 -1.78
CA GLU A 55 13.81 -2.82 -0.62
C GLU A 55 13.15 -2.29 0.67
N LEU A 56 13.22 -0.98 0.92
CA LEU A 56 12.62 -0.30 2.07
C LEU A 56 11.11 -0.50 2.18
N TYR A 57 10.40 -0.41 1.05
CA TYR A 57 8.95 -0.57 0.98
C TYR A 57 8.53 -2.04 0.74
N GLY A 58 9.49 -2.96 0.61
CA GLY A 58 9.21 -4.38 0.36
C GLY A 58 8.55 -4.66 -0.98
N LEU A 59 8.72 -3.77 -1.97
CA LEU A 59 8.18 -3.90 -3.31
C LEU A 59 8.79 -5.09 -4.08
N ASP A 60 9.95 -5.59 -3.62
CA ASP A 60 10.60 -6.79 -4.17
C ASP A 60 9.98 -8.11 -3.66
N LYS A 61 9.12 -8.05 -2.63
CA LYS A 61 8.46 -9.24 -2.08
C LYS A 61 7.32 -9.68 -3.00
N PRO A 62 6.92 -10.97 -3.01
CA PRO A 62 5.85 -11.39 -3.91
C PRO A 62 4.48 -10.87 -3.40
N LEU A 63 3.56 -10.56 -4.33
CA LEU A 63 2.33 -9.77 -4.09
C LEU A 63 1.52 -10.16 -2.86
N ARG A 64 1.36 -11.46 -2.56
CA ARG A 64 0.65 -11.91 -1.36
C ARG A 64 1.27 -11.40 -0.04
N VAL A 65 2.59 -11.30 0.02
CA VAL A 65 3.31 -10.79 1.20
C VAL A 65 3.18 -9.27 1.30
N GLN A 66 3.23 -8.57 0.16
CA GLN A 66 2.98 -7.13 0.12
C GLN A 66 1.56 -6.79 0.60
N TYR A 67 0.56 -7.55 0.15
CA TYR A 67 -0.83 -7.39 0.58
C TYR A 67 -0.99 -7.62 2.08
N THR A 68 -0.42 -8.69 2.64
CA THR A 68 -0.55 -8.96 4.08
C THR A 68 0.18 -7.94 4.94
N ASP A 69 1.36 -7.46 4.52
CA ASP A 69 2.11 -6.44 5.27
C ASP A 69 1.36 -5.10 5.23
N TRP A 70 0.84 -4.73 4.06
CA TRP A 70 0.01 -3.54 3.89
C TRP A 70 -1.30 -3.61 4.68
N LEU A 71 -2.01 -4.73 4.61
CA LEU A 71 -3.25 -4.95 5.35
C LEU A 71 -3.02 -4.92 6.87
N SER A 72 -1.91 -5.49 7.35
CA SER A 72 -1.53 -5.45 8.77
C SER A 72 -1.35 -4.00 9.24
N ARG A 73 -0.62 -3.17 8.49
CA ARG A 73 -0.44 -1.74 8.79
C ARG A 73 -1.78 -1.00 8.79
N LEU A 74 -2.63 -1.28 7.80
CA LEU A 74 -3.97 -0.69 7.69
C LEU A 74 -4.85 -1.00 8.92
N VAL A 75 -4.82 -2.24 9.42
CA VAL A 75 -5.55 -2.65 10.64
C VAL A 75 -5.03 -1.93 11.89
N HIS A 76 -3.74 -1.57 11.92
CA HIS A 76 -3.13 -0.75 12.97
C HIS A 76 -3.30 0.77 12.73
N LEU A 77 -4.08 1.17 11.71
CA LEU A 77 -4.27 2.56 11.28
C LEU A 77 -2.97 3.26 10.85
N ASP A 78 -1.98 2.49 10.42
CA ASP A 78 -0.75 3.01 9.81
C ASP A 78 -0.93 3.07 8.28
N PHE A 79 -1.05 4.29 7.76
CA PHE A 79 -1.19 4.58 6.33
C PHE A 79 0.15 4.85 5.63
N GLY A 80 1.27 4.72 6.35
CA GLY A 80 2.59 5.08 5.85
C GLY A 80 2.83 6.58 5.80
N ARG A 81 3.90 6.97 5.11
CA ARG A 81 4.28 8.38 4.93
C ARG A 81 3.93 8.87 3.54
N SER A 82 3.40 10.09 3.46
CA SER A 82 3.18 10.77 2.19
C SER A 82 4.50 10.98 1.45
N PHE A 83 4.50 10.63 0.15
CA PHE A 83 5.59 10.95 -0.76
C PHE A 83 5.50 12.37 -1.34
N SER A 84 4.36 13.05 -1.13
CA SER A 84 4.21 14.45 -1.53
C SER A 84 5.03 15.32 -0.57
N PRO A 85 6.03 16.08 -1.05
CA PRO A 85 6.63 17.12 -0.24
C PRO A 85 5.54 18.14 0.00
N ASP A 86 5.08 18.24 1.24
CA ASP A 86 4.10 19.24 1.68
C ASP A 86 4.74 20.63 1.56
N ARG A 87 4.77 21.15 0.33
CA ARG A 87 5.15 22.52 0.00
C ARG A 87 3.87 23.32 -0.13
N ARG A 88 3.16 23.48 0.97
CA ARG A 88 2.21 24.57 1.13
C ARG A 88 3.02 25.78 1.64
N PRO A 89 3.03 26.92 0.93
CA PRO A 89 3.66 28.15 1.42
C PRO A 89 2.97 28.68 2.68
#